data_AF-A0A7J3HC99-F1
#
_entry.id   AF-A0A7J3HC99-F1
#
_cell.length_a   1.000
_cell.length_b   1.000
_cell.length_c   1.000
_cell.angle_alpha   90.00
_cell.angle_beta   90.00
_cell.angle_gamma   90.00
#
_symmetry.space_group_name_H-M   'P 1'
#
loop_
_entity.id
_entity.type
_entity.pdbx_description
1 polymer ?
#
loop_
_entity_poly.entity_id
_entity_poly.type
_entity_poly.pdbx_seq_one_letter_code
_entity_poly.pdbx_strand_id
1 'polypeptide(L)' 'MELRNYRFYFGVQYHPEFKSRPLRPSPVFTAFINALLT' A
#
# COMPACT_ATOMS: atom_id res chain seq x y z
N MET A 1 -7.32 3.58 -6.89
CA MET A 1 -8.44 2.67 -7.24
C MET A 1 -8.50 1.61 -6.17
N GLU A 2 -9.70 1.30 -5.71
CA GLU A 2 -9.97 0.27 -4.70
C GLU A 2 -11.18 -0.57 -5.13
N LEU A 3 -11.22 -1.84 -4.74
CA LEU A 3 -12.28 -2.77 -5.11
C LEU A 3 -12.95 -3.34 -3.86
N ARG A 4 -14.27 -3.20 -3.78
CA ARG A 4 -15.07 -3.71 -2.66
C ARG A 4 -15.09 -5.24 -2.67
N ASN A 5 -15.19 -5.86 -1.50
CA ASN A 5 -15.20 -7.31 -1.25
C ASN A 5 -13.87 -8.06 -1.46
N TYR A 6 -12.75 -7.34 -1.56
CA TYR A 6 -11.41 -7.94 -1.50
C TYR A 6 -10.71 -7.50 -0.21
N ARG A 7 -10.01 -8.42 0.45
CA ARG A 7 -9.30 -8.17 1.72
C ARG A 7 -8.28 -7.03 1.59
N PHE A 8 -7.62 -6.93 0.44
CA PHE A 8 -6.82 -5.79 0.05
C PHE A 8 -6.78 -5.69 -1.47
N TYR A 9 -7.21 -4.55 -2.01
CA TYR A 9 -7.08 -4.22 -3.43
C TYR A 9 -6.84 -2.72 -3.56
N PHE A 10 -5.63 -2.36 -3.98
CA PHE A 10 -5.22 -0.96 -4.08
C PHE A 10 -4.32 -0.75 -5.30
N GLY A 11 -4.64 0.26 -6.11
CA GLY A 11 -3.85 0.64 -7.28
C GLY A 11 -3.70 2.15 -7.41
N VAL A 12 -2.48 2.59 -7.79
CA VAL A 12 -2.11 3.99 -8.03
C VAL A 12 -1.33 4.14 -9.33
N GLN A 13 -1.45 5.29 -9.99
CA GLN A 13 -0.76 5.58 -11.26
C GLN A 13 0.59 6.29 -11.08
N TYR A 14 0.85 6.88 -9.92
CA TYR A 14 2.17 7.42 -9.60
C TYR A 14 3.09 6.31 -9.06
N HIS A 15 4.40 6.57 -8.97
CA HIS A 15 5.38 5.66 -8.39
C HIS A 15 5.52 5.87 -6.86
N PRO A 16 4.78 5.14 -6.00
CA PRO A 16 4.90 5.25 -4.55
C PRO A 16 6.30 4.85 -4.04
N GLU A 17 7.06 4.08 -4.82
CA GLU A 17 8.42 3.63 -4.52
C GLU A 17 9.35 4.82 -4.25
N PHE A 18 9.27 5.85 -5.10
CA PHE A 18 10.16 7.00 -5.02
C PHE A 18 9.91 7.88 -3.79
N LYS A 19 8.75 7.74 -3.15
CA LYS A 19 8.36 8.46 -1.93
C LYS A 19 8.66 7.69 -0.63
N SER A 20 9.09 6.42 -0.72
CA SER A 20 9.38 5.58 0.45
C SER A 20 10.78 5.84 1.00
N ARG A 21 10.93 6.01 2.33
CA ARG A 21 12.22 6.20 3.01
C ARG A 21 12.35 5.24 4.19
N PRO A 22 13.57 4.89 4.64
CA PRO A 22 13.76 3.91 5.72
C PRO A 22 12.97 4.22 7.00
N LEU A 23 12.93 5.47 7.44
CA LEU A 23 12.18 5.91 8.63
C LEU A 23 10.78 6.46 8.31
N ARG A 24 10.38 6.45 7.04
CA ARG A 24 9.09 6.95 6.57
C ARG A 24 8.65 6.13 5.36
N PRO A 25 8.23 4.88 5.56
CA PRO A 25 7.79 4.03 4.46
C PRO A 25 6.56 4.63 3.79
N SER A 26 6.42 4.40 2.49
CA SER A 26 5.20 4.79 1.78
C SER A 26 3.99 4.06 2.39
N PRO A 27 2.88 4.77 2.70
CA PRO A 27 1.71 4.17 3.34
C PRO A 27 1.15 2.97 2.57
N VAL A 28 1.27 2.98 1.24
CA VAL A 28 0.77 1.92 0.36
C VAL A 28 1.42 0.57 0.68
N PHE A 29 2.74 0.55 0.92
CA PHE A 29 3.46 -0.68 1.22
C PHE A 29 3.18 -1.16 2.64
N THR A 30 3.15 -0.24 3.62
CA THR A 30 2.82 -0.61 5.01
C THR A 30 1.40 -1.14 5.13
N ALA A 31 0.43 -0.53 4.43
CA ALA A 31 -0.94 -1.02 4.40
C ALA A 31 -1.06 -2.42 3.79
N PHE A 32 -0.32 -2.70 2.70
CA PHE A 32 -0.27 -4.04 2.11
C PHE A 32 0.24 -5.09 3.09
N ILE A 33 1.37 -4.82 3.77
CA ILE A 33 1.93 -5.76 4.76
C ILE A 33 0.97 -5.97 5.93
N ASN A 34 0.36 -4.91 6.45
CA ASN A 34 -0.62 -5.04 7.53
C ASN A 34 -1.81 -5.90 7.12
N ALA A 35 -2.30 -5.75 5.89
CA ALA A 35 -3.42 -6.57 5.39
C ALA A 35 -3.08 -8.06 5.21
N LEU A 36 -1.80 -8.42 5.16
CA LEU A 36 -1.35 -9.83 5.18
C LEU A 36 -1.32 -10.41 6.59
N LEU A 37 -1.08 -9.59 7.62
CA LEU A 37 -0.92 -10.04 9.01
C LEU A 37 -2.25 -10.17 9.77
N THR A 38 -3.31 -9.51 9.31
CA THR A 38 -4.68 -9.57 9.84
C THR A 38 -5.65 -10.08 8.81
#